data_AF-A0A3D1CNV6-F1
#
_entry.id   AF-A0A3D1CNV6-F1
#
_cell.length_a   1.000
_cell.length_b   1.000
_cell.length_c   1.000
_cell.angle_alpha   90.00
_cell.angle_beta   90.00
_cell.angle_gamma   90.00
#
_symmetry.space_group_name_H-M   'P 1'
#
loop_
_entity.id
_entity.type
_entity.pdbx_description
1 polymer ?
#
loop_
_entity_poly.entity_id
_entity_poly.type
_entity_poly.pdbx_seq_one_letter_code
_entity_poly.pdbx_strand_id
1 'polypeptide(L)'
;FVAPRCPHCHELLKQALPLTKEYTFQILPVPVLGPDSERQVRQLGCARDKKAATDALLNGRIGNLEQDDACNLEPMQRTLVTAQILGIQGVPFIVANDGRISRGRPYDLSAWLEGR
;
A
#
# COMPACT_ATOMS: atom_id res chain seq x y z
N PHE A 1 4.95 -0.22 0.32
CA PHE A 1 4.31 0.85 1.10
C PHE A 1 3.68 1.87 0.17
N VAL A 2 2.42 2.21 0.41
CA VAL A 2 1.62 3.11 -0.44
C VAL A 2 0.75 4.03 0.41
N ALA A 3 0.22 5.11 -0.17
CA ALA A 3 -0.81 5.92 0.49
C ALA A 3 -2.08 5.99 -0.38
N PRO A 4 -3.30 6.06 0.21
CA PRO A 4 -4.55 5.93 -0.54
C PRO A 4 -4.89 7.07 -1.52
N ARG A 5 -4.22 8.23 -1.41
CA ARG A 5 -4.41 9.38 -2.31
C ARG A 5 -3.17 9.71 -3.12
N CYS A 6 -2.21 8.79 -3.18
CA CYS A 6 -0.95 8.98 -3.89
C CYS A 6 -1.10 8.55 -5.36
N PRO A 7 -1.04 9.46 -6.34
CA PRO A 7 -1.22 9.11 -7.76
C PRO A 7 -0.17 8.11 -8.25
N HIS A 8 1.10 8.29 -7.88
CA HIS A 8 2.17 7.36 -8.24
C HIS A 8 2.00 5.97 -7.61
N CYS A 9 1.33 5.90 -6.46
CA CYS A 9 1.03 4.63 -5.82
C CYS A 9 -0.09 3.89 -6.57
N HIS A 10 -1.10 4.61 -7.07
CA HIS A 10 -2.12 3.99 -7.92
C HIS A 10 -1.54 3.50 -9.25
N GLU A 11 -0.66 4.27 -9.88
CA GLU A 11 0.03 3.81 -11.10
C GLU A 11 0.91 2.59 -10.83
N LEU A 12 1.61 2.55 -9.69
CA LEU A 12 2.35 1.35 -9.28
C LEU A 12 1.42 0.13 -9.13
N LEU A 13 0.29 0.29 -8.45
CA LEU A 13 -0.66 -0.80 -8.24
C LEU A 13 -1.23 -1.31 -9.57
N LYS A 14 -1.51 -0.42 -10.53
CA LYS A 14 -1.91 -0.81 -11.89
C LYS A 14 -0.83 -1.64 -12.60
N GLN A 15 0.45 -1.29 -12.46
CA GLN A 15 1.55 -2.09 -13.00
C GLN A 15 1.69 -3.45 -12.31
N ALA A 16 1.35 -3.55 -11.01
CA ALA A 16 1.43 -4.79 -10.24
C ALA A 16 0.31 -5.78 -10.57
N LEU A 17 -0.90 -5.31 -10.89
CA LEU A 17 -2.07 -6.15 -11.20
C LEU A 17 -1.80 -7.28 -12.23
N PRO A 18 -1.23 -7.02 -13.43
CA PRO A 18 -0.95 -8.07 -14.40
C PRO A 18 0.12 -9.07 -13.91
N LEU A 19 0.96 -8.69 -12.95
CA LEU A 19 2.06 -9.49 -12.41
C LEU A 19 1.63 -10.42 -11.27
N THR A 20 0.36 -10.40 -10.87
CA THR A 20 -0.15 -11.17 -9.71
C THR A 20 -0.13 -12.69 -9.92
N LYS A 21 0.07 -13.16 -11.16
CA LYS A 21 0.29 -14.59 -11.46
C LYS A 21 1.69 -15.08 -11.07
N GLU A 22 2.66 -14.18 -11.03
CA GLU A 22 4.08 -14.48 -10.80
C GLU A 22 4.54 -13.99 -9.43
N TYR A 23 3.96 -12.89 -8.95
CA TYR A 23 4.34 -12.24 -7.71
C TYR A 23 3.17 -12.11 -6.75
N THR A 24 3.45 -12.30 -5.46
CA THR A 24 2.53 -11.90 -4.39
C THR A 24 2.94 -10.53 -3.85
N PHE A 25 2.10 -9.53 -4.05
CA PHE A 25 2.36 -8.18 -3.58
C PHE A 25 1.76 -7.96 -2.18
N GLN A 26 2.62 -7.68 -1.20
CA GLN A 26 2.18 -7.20 0.11
C GLN A 26 2.00 -5.67 0.06
N ILE A 27 0.76 -5.23 -0.02
CA ILE A 27 0.42 -3.81 -0.05
C ILE A 27 0.23 -3.33 1.38
N LEU A 28 1.12 -2.44 1.80
CA LEU A 28 1.16 -1.85 3.15
C LEU A 28 0.77 -0.37 3.09
N PRO A 29 -0.48 0.01 3.38
CA PRO A 29 -0.90 1.40 3.43
C PRO A 29 -0.26 2.13 4.60
N VAL A 30 0.29 3.32 4.36
CA VAL A 30 0.88 4.20 5.38
C VAL A 30 0.32 5.62 5.28
N PRO A 31 0.10 6.31 6.41
CA PRO A 31 -0.55 7.61 6.45
C PRO A 31 0.43 8.77 6.31
N VAL A 32 1.18 8.83 5.22
CA VAL A 32 2.25 9.82 5.04
C VAL A 32 1.79 11.13 4.36
N LEU A 33 0.50 11.26 4.03
CA LEU A 33 -0.08 12.40 3.29
C LEU A 33 -1.02 13.27 4.16
N GLY A 34 -0.67 13.44 5.44
CA GLY A 34 -1.43 14.25 6.39
C GLY A 34 -2.64 13.55 7.03
N PRO A 35 -3.44 14.28 7.85
CA PRO A 35 -4.44 13.70 8.76
C PRO A 35 -5.53 12.86 8.06
N ASP A 36 -5.95 13.27 6.88
CA ASP A 36 -6.92 12.51 6.07
C ASP A 36 -6.39 11.11 5.70
N SER A 37 -5.08 10.98 5.49
CA SER A 37 -4.46 9.70 5.14
C SER A 37 -4.52 8.73 6.31
N GLU A 38 -4.42 9.21 7.55
CA GLU A 38 -4.57 8.39 8.77
C GLU A 38 -5.98 7.79 8.84
N ARG A 39 -7.00 8.63 8.67
CA ARG A 39 -8.40 8.18 8.64
C ARG A 39 -8.62 7.12 7.56
N GLN A 40 -8.11 7.36 6.35
CA GLN A 40 -8.29 6.44 5.22
C GLN A 40 -7.55 5.11 5.41
N VAL A 41 -6.32 5.14 5.92
CA VAL A 41 -5.56 3.91 6.24
C VAL A 41 -6.28 3.10 7.32
N ARG A 42 -6.89 3.77 8.31
CA ARG A 42 -7.76 3.11 9.30
C ARG A 42 -9.02 2.52 8.67
N GLN A 43 -9.70 3.27 7.79
CA GLN A 43 -10.89 2.77 7.09
C GLN A 43 -10.60 1.52 6.25
N LEU A 44 -9.42 1.48 5.61
CA LEU A 44 -8.95 0.31 4.86
C LEU A 44 -8.65 -0.87 5.78
N GLY A 45 -7.89 -0.64 6.86
CA GLY A 45 -7.52 -1.70 7.81
C GLY A 45 -8.72 -2.29 8.53
N CYS A 46 -9.68 -1.45 8.92
CA CYS A 46 -10.88 -1.82 9.65
C CYS A 46 -12.09 -2.13 8.78
N ALA A 47 -11.95 -2.16 7.45
CA ALA A 47 -13.04 -2.58 6.59
C ALA A 47 -13.44 -4.03 6.89
N ARG A 48 -14.75 -4.26 7.03
CA ARG A 48 -15.34 -5.60 7.21
C ARG A 48 -15.12 -6.46 5.98
N ASP A 49 -15.32 -5.90 4.79
CA ASP A 49 -15.00 -6.53 3.51
C ASP A 49 -13.58 -6.12 3.03
N LYS A 50 -12.65 -7.07 3.10
CA LYS A 50 -11.25 -6.87 2.66
C LYS A 50 -11.12 -6.73 1.14
N LYS A 51 -12.02 -7.34 0.37
CA LYS A 51 -12.04 -7.18 -1.09
C LYS A 51 -12.48 -5.76 -1.45
N ALA A 52 -13.56 -5.27 -0.85
CA ALA A 52 -14.00 -3.90 -1.03
C ALA A 52 -12.92 -2.88 -0.62
N ALA A 53 -12.17 -3.14 0.45
CA ALA A 53 -11.03 -2.31 0.85
C ALA A 53 -9.91 -2.31 -0.19
N THR A 54 -9.57 -3.48 -0.73
CA THR A 54 -8.56 -3.62 -1.78
C THR A 54 -8.99 -2.85 -3.04
N ASP A 55 -10.23 -3.03 -3.48
CA ASP A 55 -10.78 -2.33 -4.64
C ASP A 55 -10.82 -0.82 -4.41
N ALA A 56 -11.19 -0.36 -3.22
CA ALA A 56 -11.16 1.05 -2.85
C ALA A 56 -9.74 1.64 -2.94
N LEU A 57 -8.74 0.92 -2.44
CA LEU A 57 -7.33 1.33 -2.51
C LEU A 57 -6.82 1.37 -3.96
N LEU A 58 -7.08 0.34 -4.75
CA LEU A 58 -6.67 0.28 -6.16
C LEU A 58 -7.26 1.44 -6.98
N ASN A 59 -8.50 1.81 -6.69
CA ASN A 59 -9.22 2.88 -7.39
C ASN A 59 -9.01 4.27 -6.80
N GLY A 60 -8.27 4.40 -5.69
CA GLY A 60 -8.06 5.67 -4.99
C GLY A 60 -9.34 6.28 -4.39
N ARG A 61 -10.36 5.45 -4.16
CA ARG A 61 -11.69 5.87 -3.67
C ARG A 61 -12.00 5.16 -2.37
N ILE A 62 -11.37 5.65 -1.30
CA ILE A 62 -11.67 5.22 0.07
C ILE A 62 -13.00 5.84 0.47
N GLY A 63 -14.10 5.24 -0.01
CA GLY A 63 -15.46 5.65 0.30
C GLY A 63 -15.87 5.24 1.71
N ASN A 64 -17.18 5.15 1.93
CA ASN A 64 -17.74 4.65 3.18
C ASN A 64 -17.71 3.12 3.20
N LEU A 65 -16.52 2.56 3.42
CA LEU A 65 -16.35 1.13 3.68
C LEU A 65 -17.08 0.78 4.98
N GLU A 66 -17.84 -0.31 4.99
CA GLU A 66 -18.42 -0.83 6.23
C GLU A 66 -17.29 -1.22 7.19
N GLN A 67 -17.39 -0.77 8.45
CA GLN A 67 -16.34 -0.95 9.45
C GLN A 67 -16.63 -2.16 10.34
N ASP A 68 -15.56 -2.81 10.77
CA ASP A 68 -15.57 -3.81 11.82
C ASP A 68 -15.34 -3.15 13.18
N ASP A 69 -16.33 -3.24 14.07
CA ASP A 69 -16.25 -2.66 15.42
C ASP A 69 -15.22 -3.37 16.30
N ALA A 70 -14.89 -4.64 15.99
CA ALA A 70 -13.85 -5.41 16.64
C ALA A 70 -12.49 -5.32 15.90
N CYS A 71 -12.29 -4.30 15.07
CA CYS A 71 -11.10 -4.14 14.24
C CYS A 71 -9.78 -4.25 15.06
N ASN A 72 -8.96 -5.23 14.70
CA ASN A 72 -7.61 -5.34 15.22
C ASN A 72 -6.67 -4.30 14.55
N LEU A 73 -6.16 -3.36 15.35
CA LEU A 73 -5.25 -2.30 14.89
C LEU A 73 -3.77 -2.72 14.85
N GLU A 74 -3.41 -3.87 15.42
CA GLU A 74 -2.02 -4.32 15.54
C GLU A 74 -1.29 -4.41 14.17
N PRO A 75 -1.89 -4.95 13.09
CA PRO A 75 -1.20 -4.99 11.79
C PRO A 75 -0.86 -3.60 11.24
N MET A 76 -1.72 -2.61 11.50
CA MET A 76 -1.46 -1.22 11.10
C MET A 76 -0.32 -0.63 11.91
N GLN A 77 -0.29 -0.84 13.23
CA GLN A 77 0.80 -0.39 14.09
C GLN A 77 2.14 -1.00 13.67
N ARG A 78 2.17 -2.32 13.40
CA ARG A 78 3.36 -3.00 12.87
C ARG A 78 3.82 -2.38 11.55
N THR A 79 2.89 -2.07 10.65
CA THR A 79 3.21 -1.40 9.38
C THR A 79 3.88 -0.04 9.59
N LEU A 80 3.38 0.76 10.54
CA LEU A 80 3.97 2.06 10.88
C LEU A 80 5.37 1.93 11.46
N VAL A 81 5.57 1.01 12.40
CA VAL A 81 6.89 0.76 13.01
C VAL A 81 7.89 0.28 11.96
N THR A 82 7.49 -0.66 11.10
CA THR A 82 8.35 -1.11 9.99
C THR A 82 8.70 0.04 9.04
N ALA A 83 7.74 0.92 8.72
CA ALA A 83 8.01 2.08 7.88
C ALA A 83 9.02 3.05 8.53
N GLN A 84 8.95 3.23 9.85
CA GLN A 84 9.92 4.04 10.61
C GLN A 84 11.31 3.39 10.62
N ILE A 85 11.40 2.08 10.88
CA ILE A 85 12.67 1.33 10.87
C ILE A 85 13.35 1.40 9.51
N LEU A 86 12.57 1.29 8.42
CA LEU A 86 13.07 1.39 7.04
C LEU A 86 13.36 2.84 6.61
N GLY A 87 13.09 3.83 7.46
CA GLY A 87 13.32 5.24 7.14
C GLY A 87 12.48 5.74 5.97
N ILE A 88 11.25 5.27 5.83
CA ILE A 88 10.36 5.65 4.72
C ILE A 88 9.92 7.10 4.88
N GLN A 89 10.44 7.97 4.03
CA GLN A 89 10.11 9.40 3.98
C GLN A 89 9.08 9.76 2.91
N GLY A 90 8.70 8.80 2.06
CA GLY A 90 7.80 9.04 0.94
C GLY A 90 7.29 7.74 0.33
N VAL A 91 6.25 7.87 -0.50
CA VAL A 91 5.58 6.74 -1.17
C VAL A 91 5.42 7.00 -2.68
N PRO A 92 5.35 5.95 -3.51
CA PRO A 92 5.47 4.54 -3.13
C PRO A 92 6.89 4.16 -2.74
N PHE A 93 7.03 3.19 -1.85
CA PHE A 93 8.31 2.60 -1.45
C PHE A 93 8.19 1.08 -1.59
N ILE A 94 9.12 0.48 -2.32
CA ILE A 94 9.05 -0.91 -2.76
C ILE A 94 10.29 -1.63 -2.25
N VAL A 95 10.08 -2.84 -1.74
CA VAL A 95 11.14 -3.78 -1.37
C VAL A 95 10.93 -5.02 -2.23
N ALA A 96 11.91 -5.36 -3.06
CA ALA A 96 11.91 -6.58 -3.86
C ALA A 96 12.23 -7.80 -2.99
N ASN A 97 12.01 -9.00 -3.53
CA ASN A 97 12.30 -10.27 -2.83
C ASN A 97 13.78 -10.45 -2.47
N ASP A 98 14.68 -9.85 -3.24
CA ASP A 98 16.13 -9.85 -3.02
C ASP A 98 16.62 -8.67 -2.19
N GLY A 99 15.69 -7.90 -1.61
CA GLY A 99 16.00 -6.78 -0.72
C GLY A 99 16.34 -5.47 -1.43
N ARG A 100 16.35 -5.41 -2.77
CA ARG A 100 16.47 -4.12 -3.48
C ARG A 100 15.33 -3.19 -3.07
N ILE A 101 15.66 -1.91 -2.93
CA ILE A 101 14.71 -0.86 -2.55
C ILE A 101 14.52 0.10 -3.72
N SER A 102 13.26 0.38 -4.06
CA SER A 102 12.90 1.52 -4.90
C SER A 102 12.19 2.58 -4.08
N ARG A 103 12.74 3.80 -4.10
CA ARG A 103 12.16 4.99 -3.50
C ARG A 103 11.39 5.73 -4.60
N GLY A 104 10.13 5.37 -4.78
CA GLY A 104 9.29 5.83 -5.87
C GLY A 104 8.83 4.69 -6.76
N ARG A 105 8.05 5.02 -7.78
CA ARG A 105 7.55 4.06 -8.76
C ARG A 105 8.64 3.84 -9.82
N PRO A 106 9.11 2.60 -10.05
CA PRO A 106 9.94 2.27 -11.21
C PRO A 106 9.24 2.63 -12.51
N TYR A 107 10.00 2.93 -13.56
CA TYR A 107 9.39 3.16 -14.87
C TYR A 107 8.67 1.88 -15.36
N ASP A 108 9.40 0.76 -15.31
CA ASP A 108 8.94 -0.60 -15.58
C ASP A 108 9.10 -1.45 -14.32
N LEU A 109 7.98 -1.80 -13.68
CA LEU A 109 7.98 -2.62 -12.47
C LEU A 109 8.48 -4.04 -12.72
N SER A 110 8.15 -4.65 -13.88
CA SER A 110 8.53 -6.03 -14.16
C SER A 110 10.04 -6.15 -14.31
N ALA A 111 10.63 -5.31 -15.16
CA ALA A 111 12.07 -5.28 -15.36
C ALA A 111 12.82 -5.05 -14.03
N TRP A 112 12.34 -4.10 -13.22
CA TRP A 112 12.95 -3.80 -11.92
C TRP A 112 12.86 -4.95 -10.91
N LEU A 113 11.73 -5.68 -10.88
CA LEU A 113 11.56 -6.87 -10.04
C LEU A 113 12.52 -7.99 -10.45
N GLU A 114 12.79 -8.13 -11.75
CA GLU A 114 13.76 -9.08 -12.28
C GLU A 114 15.23 -8.65 -12.11
N GLY A 115 15.47 -7.42 -11.65
CA GLY A 115 16.82 -6.87 -11.45
C GLY A 115 17.48 -6.33 -12.71
N ARG A 116 16.66 -5.92 -13.69
CA ARG A 116 17.07 -5.33 -14.95
C ARG A 116 16.88 -3.81 -14.96
#